data_AF-A0A7Y3FEN9-F1
#
_entry.id   AF-A0A7Y3FEN9-F1
#
_cell.length_a   1.000
_cell.length_b   1.000
_cell.length_c   1.000
_cell.angle_alpha   90.00
_cell.angle_beta   90.00
_cell.angle_gamma   90.00
#
_symmetry.space_group_name_H-M   'P 1'
#
loop_
_entity.id
_entity.type
_entity.pdbx_description
1 polymer ?
#
loop_
_entity_poly.entity_id
_entity_poly.type
_entity_poly.pdbx_seq_one_letter_code
_entity_poly.pdbx_strand_id
1 'polypeptide(L)'
;MRTVIVDTLASIFFFTTVAALTELYLAGMEPREVLVTRLVMVPLMIVTGRPYGLYRDWVFVKSNASIGWSRTLMDIFAFLTFQLPVYAITLLVAGASLVQIMTLLPTTAFLMILLSRPFGLYLEMVRGWFGVRGV
;
A
#
# COMPACT_ATOMS: atom_id res chain seq x y z
N MET A 1 19.68 6.89 3.14
CA MET A 1 19.56 5.79 2.15
C MET A 1 19.14 4.47 2.78
N ARG A 2 19.77 4.02 3.90
CA ARG A 2 19.37 2.78 4.60
C ARG A 2 17.89 2.70 4.98
N THR A 3 17.34 3.76 5.58
CA THR A 3 15.91 3.81 5.98
C THR A 3 14.96 3.55 4.82
N VAL A 4 15.21 4.18 3.66
CA VAL A 4 14.39 3.99 2.46
C VAL A 4 14.39 2.54 2.01
N ILE A 5 15.58 1.91 1.98
CA ILE A 5 15.71 0.52 1.51
C ILE A 5 14.97 -0.41 2.48
N VAL A 6 15.16 -0.22 3.78
CA VAL A 6 14.47 -0.99 4.82
C VAL A 6 12.96 -0.83 4.72
N ASP A 7 12.46 0.41 4.60
CA ASP A 7 11.03 0.70 4.48
C ASP A 7 10.43 0.10 3.19
N THR A 8 11.15 0.19 2.08
CA THR A 8 10.70 -0.35 0.79
C THR A 8 10.60 -1.87 0.84
N LEU A 9 11.64 -2.54 1.33
CA LEU A 9 11.65 -4.00 1.45
C LEU A 9 10.60 -4.50 2.44
N ALA A 10 10.48 -3.84 3.59
CA ALA A 10 9.44 -4.13 4.59
C ALA A 10 8.03 -3.99 3.99
N SER A 11 7.78 -2.90 3.27
CA SER A 11 6.49 -2.66 2.60
C SER A 11 6.17 -3.74 1.58
N ILE A 12 7.13 -4.07 0.70
CA ILE A 12 6.95 -5.12 -0.32
C ILE A 12 6.64 -6.44 0.35
N PHE A 13 7.42 -6.83 1.37
CA PHE A 13 7.23 -8.11 2.05
C PHE A 13 5.87 -8.20 2.75
N PHE A 14 5.48 -7.15 3.48
CA PHE A 14 4.21 -7.09 4.20
C PHE A 14 3.02 -7.19 3.25
N PHE A 15 2.92 -6.26 2.28
CA PHE A 15 1.76 -6.22 1.39
C PHE A 15 1.72 -7.40 0.42
N THR A 16 2.88 -7.93 -0.01
CA THR A 16 2.93 -9.17 -0.81
C THR A 16 2.39 -10.34 -0.02
N THR A 17 2.78 -10.49 1.25
CA THR A 17 2.33 -11.60 2.09
C THR A 17 0.84 -11.48 2.37
N VAL A 18 0.37 -10.30 2.81
CA VAL A 18 -1.05 -10.08 3.10
C VAL A 18 -1.89 -10.29 1.83
N ALA A 19 -1.50 -9.70 0.69
CA ALA A 19 -2.22 -9.87 -0.56
C ALA A 19 -2.25 -11.33 -1.01
N ALA A 20 -1.11 -12.04 -0.98
CA ALA A 20 -1.05 -13.44 -1.37
C ALA A 20 -1.94 -14.33 -0.49
N LEU A 21 -1.96 -14.09 0.83
CA LEU A 21 -2.86 -14.81 1.74
C LEU A 21 -4.33 -14.51 1.44
N THR A 22 -4.68 -13.24 1.19
CA THR A 22 -6.06 -12.89 0.84
C THR A 22 -6.47 -13.48 -0.52
N GLU A 23 -5.58 -13.49 -1.52
CA GLU A 23 -5.86 -14.04 -2.85
C GLU A 23 -6.02 -15.57 -2.78
N LEU A 24 -5.16 -16.28 -2.04
CA LEU A 24 -5.24 -17.73 -1.85
C LEU A 24 -6.47 -18.14 -1.04
N TYR A 25 -6.68 -17.54 0.14
CA TYR A 25 -7.65 -18.05 1.12
C TYR A 25 -9.02 -17.38 1.04
N LEU A 26 -9.12 -16.11 0.62
CA LEU A 26 -10.41 -15.40 0.52
C LEU A 26 -10.93 -15.37 -0.91
N ALA A 27 -10.08 -15.12 -1.90
CA ALA A 27 -10.48 -15.07 -3.31
C ALA A 27 -10.48 -16.45 -3.98
N GLY A 28 -9.83 -17.45 -3.37
CA GLY A 28 -9.76 -18.82 -3.90
C GLY A 28 -8.94 -18.95 -5.18
N MET A 29 -7.98 -18.04 -5.39
CA MET A 29 -7.09 -18.06 -6.56
C MET A 29 -6.12 -19.24 -6.52
N GLU A 30 -5.75 -19.76 -7.69
CA GLU A 30 -4.75 -20.83 -7.80
C GLU A 30 -3.34 -20.28 -7.48
N PRO A 31 -2.45 -21.04 -6.81
CA PRO A 31 -1.12 -20.53 -6.44
C PRO A 31 -0.31 -19.94 -7.61
N ARG A 32 -0.46 -20.48 -8.82
CA ARG A 32 0.15 -19.90 -10.02
C ARG A 32 -0.40 -18.52 -10.35
N GLU A 33 -1.72 -18.31 -10.23
CA GLU A 33 -2.35 -17.02 -10.49
C GLU A 33 -1.86 -15.97 -9.50
N VAL A 34 -1.76 -16.33 -8.22
CA VAL A 34 -1.20 -15.48 -7.17
C VAL A 34 0.26 -15.14 -7.45
N LEU A 35 1.07 -16.08 -7.93
CA LEU A 35 2.46 -15.78 -8.33
C LEU A 35 2.51 -14.77 -9.47
N VAL A 36 1.65 -14.90 -10.48
CA VAL A 36 1.59 -13.96 -11.61
C VAL A 36 1.14 -12.57 -11.15
N THR A 37 0.11 -12.47 -10.30
CA THR A 37 -0.34 -11.16 -9.76
C THR A 37 0.78 -10.50 -8.96
N ARG A 38 1.52 -11.25 -8.14
CA ARG A 38 2.67 -10.71 -7.38
C ARG A 38 3.81 -10.26 -8.29
N LEU A 39 4.15 -11.02 -9.33
CA LEU A 39 5.19 -10.64 -10.29
C LEU A 39 4.90 -9.33 -11.02
N VAL A 40 3.62 -9.00 -11.22
CA VAL A 40 3.21 -7.73 -11.83
C VAL A 40 3.13 -6.60 -10.80
N MET A 41 2.57 -6.88 -9.63
CA MET A 41 2.30 -5.86 -8.61
C MET A 41 3.55 -5.42 -7.85
N VAL A 42 4.53 -6.29 -7.63
CA VAL A 42 5.77 -5.92 -6.92
C VAL A 42 6.58 -4.86 -7.69
N PRO A 43 6.85 -4.98 -9.00
CA PRO A 43 7.45 -3.91 -9.79
C PRO A 43 6.64 -2.61 -9.73
N LEU A 44 5.31 -2.71 -9.82
CA LEU A 44 4.44 -1.54 -9.74
C LEU A 44 4.61 -0.82 -8.39
N MET A 45 4.63 -1.57 -7.28
CA MET A 45 4.88 -1.01 -5.95
C MET A 45 6.25 -0.34 -5.83
N ILE A 46 7.29 -0.90 -6.45
CA ILE A 46 8.63 -0.29 -6.46
C ILE A 46 8.60 1.05 -7.21
N VAL A 47 7.94 1.09 -8.37
CA VAL A 47 7.84 2.28 -9.23
C VAL A 47 6.98 3.36 -8.57
N THR A 48 5.85 2.99 -7.97
CA THR A 48 4.89 3.95 -7.40
C THR A 48 5.19 4.33 -5.96
N GLY A 49 5.95 3.51 -5.22
CA GLY A 49 6.18 3.71 -3.79
C GLY A 49 6.92 5.01 -3.46
N ARG A 50 7.93 5.37 -4.26
CA ARG A 50 8.67 6.64 -4.08
C ARG A 50 7.82 7.87 -4.44
N PRO A 51 7.19 7.96 -5.62
CA PRO A 51 6.25 9.02 -5.95
C PRO A 51 5.13 9.17 -4.90
N TYR A 52 4.56 8.06 -4.44
CA TYR A 52 3.53 8.07 -3.41
C TYR A 52 4.04 8.64 -2.08
N GLY A 53 5.22 8.22 -1.63
CA GLY A 53 5.82 8.74 -0.40
C GLY A 53 6.04 10.25 -0.46
N LEU A 54 6.60 10.76 -1.57
CA LEU A 54 6.79 12.21 -1.77
C LEU A 54 5.46 12.98 -1.78
N TYR A 55 4.45 12.45 -2.46
CA TYR A 55 3.12 13.06 -2.49
C TYR A 55 2.47 13.08 -1.10
N ARG A 56 2.54 11.96 -0.38
CA ARG A 56 2.06 11.83 0.99
C ARG A 56 2.74 12.88 1.88
N ASP A 57 4.07 12.94 1.89
CA ASP A 57 4.82 13.90 2.70
C ASP A 57 4.41 15.34 2.37
N TRP A 58 4.21 15.66 1.09
CA TRP A 58 3.68 16.94 0.65
C TRP A 58 2.28 17.24 1.21
N VAL A 59 1.36 16.26 1.20
CA VAL A 59 0.02 16.38 1.81
C VAL A 59 0.12 16.65 3.31
N PHE A 60 1.02 15.98 4.02
CA PHE A 60 1.23 16.20 5.46
C PHE A 60 1.76 17.60 5.76
N VAL A 61 2.76 18.06 5.01
CA VAL A 61 3.32 19.41 5.15
C VAL A 61 2.26 20.47 4.83
N LYS A 62 1.45 20.24 3.79
CA LYS A 62 0.43 21.21 3.36
C LYS A 62 -0.74 21.32 4.34
N SER A 63 -1.07 20.25 5.05
CA SER A 63 -2.24 20.17 5.93
C SER A 63 -1.97 20.58 7.38
N ASN A 64 -0.71 20.84 7.78
CA ASN A 64 -0.33 21.12 9.18
C ASN A 64 -0.88 20.09 10.19
N ALA A 65 -1.01 18.83 9.76
CA ALA A 65 -1.58 17.75 10.56
C ALA A 65 -0.72 17.42 11.80
N SER A 66 -1.04 18.04 12.93
CA SER A 66 -0.24 17.98 14.17
C SER A 66 -0.73 16.94 15.19
N ILE A 67 -1.98 16.46 15.07
CA ILE A 67 -2.63 15.56 16.04
C ILE A 67 -2.91 14.20 15.38
N GLY A 68 -2.80 13.10 16.14
CA GLY A 68 -2.88 11.72 15.63
C GLY A 68 -4.07 11.41 14.71
N TRP A 69 -5.27 11.91 15.01
CA TRP A 69 -6.44 11.73 14.15
C TRP A 69 -6.33 12.47 12.81
N SER A 70 -5.76 13.69 12.80
CA SER A 70 -5.51 14.44 11.56
C SER A 70 -4.51 13.71 10.66
N ARG A 71 -3.52 13.02 11.24
CA ARG A 71 -2.54 12.24 10.48
C ARG A 71 -3.19 11.05 9.77
N THR A 72 -4.03 10.29 10.47
CA THR A 72 -4.77 9.17 9.85
C THR A 72 -5.67 9.65 8.71
N LEU A 73 -6.35 10.79 8.87
CA LEU A 73 -7.18 11.35 7.80
C LEU A 73 -6.35 11.78 6.59
N MET A 74 -5.18 12.38 6.80
CA MET A 74 -4.27 12.76 5.71
C MET A 74 -3.66 11.54 5.02
N ASP A 75 -3.39 10.47 5.75
CA ASP A 75 -2.97 9.18 5.19
C ASP A 75 -4.04 8.59 4.27
N ILE A 76 -5.28 8.55 4.74
CA ILE A 76 -6.41 8.07 3.95
C ILE A 76 -6.57 8.97 2.72
N PHE A 77 -6.52 10.29 2.87
CA PHE A 77 -6.64 11.23 1.76
C PHE A 77 -5.54 11.03 0.71
N ALA A 78 -4.28 10.91 1.13
CA ALA A 78 -3.16 10.68 0.22
C ALA A 78 -3.33 9.35 -0.53
N PHE A 79 -3.76 8.29 0.16
CA PHE A 79 -4.04 7.00 -0.44
C PHE A 79 -5.18 7.08 -1.48
N LEU A 80 -6.32 7.68 -1.10
CA LEU A 80 -7.49 7.83 -1.96
C LEU A 80 -7.21 8.65 -3.22
N THR A 81 -6.35 9.67 -3.13
CA THR A 81 -6.08 10.61 -4.23
C THR A 81 -4.92 10.22 -5.13
N PHE A 82 -4.05 9.30 -4.70
CA PHE A 82 -2.89 8.85 -5.50
C PHE A 82 -2.93 7.36 -5.80
N GLN A 83 -2.99 6.53 -4.77
CA GLN A 83 -2.81 5.09 -4.91
C GLN A 83 -4.05 4.40 -5.50
N LEU A 84 -5.25 4.88 -5.14
CA LEU A 84 -6.50 4.36 -5.71
C LEU A 84 -6.67 4.63 -7.21
N PRO A 85 -6.40 5.84 -7.72
CA PRO A 85 -6.37 6.10 -9.16
C PRO A 85 -5.33 5.24 -9.89
N VAL A 86 -4.12 5.08 -9.33
CA VAL A 86 -3.11 4.18 -9.89
C VAL A 86 -3.66 2.76 -9.98
N TYR A 87 -4.26 2.24 -8.91
CA TYR A 87 -4.85 0.90 -8.90
C TYR A 87 -6.00 0.74 -9.90
N ALA A 88 -6.87 1.75 -10.04
CA ALA A 88 -7.93 1.77 -11.03
C ALA A 88 -7.36 1.67 -12.46
N ILE A 89 -6.30 2.42 -12.76
CA ILE A 89 -5.60 2.36 -14.05
C ILE A 89 -4.99 0.97 -14.27
N THR A 90 -4.37 0.37 -13.24
CA THR A 90 -3.82 -0.98 -13.38
C THR A 90 -4.91 -2.01 -13.68
N LEU A 91 -6.06 -1.93 -13.01
CA LEU A 91 -7.20 -2.81 -13.26
C LEU A 91 -7.76 -2.64 -14.67
N LEU A 92 -7.86 -1.40 -15.15
CA LEU A 92 -8.26 -1.11 -16.53
C LEU A 92 -7.29 -1.72 -17.54
N VAL A 93 -5.99 -1.56 -17.33
CA VAL A 93 -4.94 -2.15 -18.19
C VAL A 93 -4.95 -3.69 -18.14
N ALA A 94 -5.28 -4.27 -16.99
CA ALA A 94 -5.44 -5.71 -16.82
C ALA A 94 -6.73 -6.27 -17.45
N GLY A 95 -7.59 -5.42 -18.01
CA GLY A 95 -8.85 -5.84 -18.65
C GLY A 95 -10.00 -6.10 -17.66
N ALA A 96 -9.92 -5.58 -16.43
CA ALA A 96 -10.99 -5.70 -15.46
C ALA A 96 -12.26 -4.95 -15.92
N SER A 97 -13.43 -5.50 -15.62
CA SER A 97 -14.70 -4.86 -15.94
C SER A 97 -14.98 -3.67 -15.03
N LEU A 98 -15.81 -2.72 -15.50
CA LEU A 98 -16.23 -1.56 -14.69
C LEU A 98 -16.89 -1.99 -13.37
N VAL A 99 -17.65 -3.09 -13.37
CA VAL A 99 -18.26 -3.63 -12.16
C VAL A 99 -17.18 -4.11 -11.18
N GLN A 100 -16.19 -4.86 -11.65
CA GLN A 100 -15.06 -5.30 -10.82
C GLN A 100 -14.30 -4.11 -10.23
N ILE A 101 -14.05 -3.07 -11.01
CA ILE A 101 -13.37 -1.85 -10.54
C ILE A 101 -14.20 -1.18 -9.44
N MET A 102 -15.50 -0.96 -9.67
CA MET A 102 -16.40 -0.32 -8.70
C MET A 102 -16.54 -1.12 -7.39
N THR A 103 -16.34 -2.43 -7.42
CA THR A 103 -16.30 -3.27 -6.21
C THR A 103 -14.91 -3.25 -5.54
N LEU A 104 -13.83 -3.30 -6.32
CA LEU A 104 -12.46 -3.42 -5.80
C LEU A 104 -11.95 -2.12 -5.19
N LEU A 105 -12.28 -0.95 -5.74
CA LEU A 105 -11.83 0.34 -5.21
C LEU A 105 -12.27 0.58 -3.75
N PRO A 106 -13.57 0.50 -3.39
CA PRO A 106 -14.00 0.71 -2.00
C PRO A 106 -13.48 -0.38 -1.06
N THR A 107 -13.42 -1.65 -1.49
CA THR A 107 -12.85 -2.73 -0.68
C THR A 107 -11.37 -2.47 -0.39
N THR A 108 -10.61 -2.02 -1.38
CA THR A 108 -9.18 -1.68 -1.21
C THR A 108 -9.00 -0.48 -0.28
N ALA A 109 -9.84 0.54 -0.41
CA ALA A 109 -9.86 1.68 0.50
C ALA A 109 -10.08 1.25 1.95
N PHE A 110 -11.06 0.37 2.18
CA PHE A 110 -11.39 -0.15 3.50
C PHE A 110 -10.25 -0.99 4.08
N LEU A 111 -9.66 -1.89 3.29
CA LEU A 111 -8.51 -2.69 3.71
C LEU A 111 -7.32 -1.83 4.09
N MET A 112 -7.10 -0.70 3.42
CA MET A 112 -6.02 0.22 3.78
C MET A 112 -6.23 0.89 5.13
N ILE A 113 -7.46 1.27 5.46
CA ILE A 113 -7.79 1.78 6.79
C ILE A 113 -7.51 0.69 7.83
N LEU A 114 -7.97 -0.54 7.57
CA LEU A 114 -7.80 -1.67 8.48
C LEU A 114 -6.33 -2.07 8.68
N LEU A 115 -5.54 -2.08 7.60
CA LEU A 115 -4.14 -2.51 7.58
C LEU A 115 -3.15 -1.40 7.94
N SER A 116 -3.57 -0.12 7.96
CA SER A 116 -2.71 1.03 8.27
C SER A 116 -1.97 0.89 9.61
N ARG A 117 -2.70 0.50 10.67
CA ARG A 117 -2.17 0.29 12.03
C ARG A 117 -1.26 -0.93 12.11
N PRO A 118 -1.68 -2.15 11.69
CA PRO A 118 -0.81 -3.32 11.65
C PRO A 118 0.49 -3.10 10.86
N PHE A 119 0.39 -2.44 9.70
CA PHE A 119 1.56 -2.13 8.89
C PHE A 119 2.52 -1.16 9.59
N GLY A 120 2.00 -0.11 10.24
CA GLY A 120 2.82 0.83 11.01
C GLY A 120 3.62 0.14 12.12
N LEU A 121 2.98 -0.74 12.90
CA LEU A 121 3.64 -1.50 13.97
C LEU A 121 4.72 -2.44 13.41
N TYR A 122 4.43 -3.13 12.31
CA TYR A 122 5.40 -3.98 11.63
C TYR A 122 6.62 -3.19 11.15
N LEU A 123 6.40 -2.02 10.55
CA LEU A 123 7.46 -1.16 10.05
C LEU A 123 8.35 -0.64 11.19
N GLU A 124 7.76 -0.23 12.31
CA GLU A 124 8.51 0.18 13.52
C GLU A 124 9.36 -0.97 14.08
N MET A 125 8.81 -2.18 14.12
CA MET A 125 9.54 -3.38 14.54
C MET A 125 10.74 -3.65 13.62
N VAL A 126 10.54 -3.66 12.30
CA VAL A 126 11.62 -3.88 11.32
C VAL A 126 12.68 -2.79 11.40
N ARG A 127 12.27 -1.52 11.48
CA ARG A 127 13.19 -0.39 11.69
C ARG A 127 14.02 -0.55 12.97
N GLY A 128 13.39 -1.07 14.03
CA GLY A 128 14.04 -1.41 15.30
C GLY A 128 15.15 -2.45 15.14
N TRP A 129 14.90 -3.53 14.37
CA TRP A 129 15.89 -4.57 14.10
C TRP A 129 17.09 -4.07 13.29
N PHE A 130 16.86 -3.15 12.35
CA PHE A 130 17.92 -2.58 11.51
C PHE A 130 18.55 -1.30 12.08
N GLY A 131 18.16 -0.88 13.28
CA GLY A 131 18.70 0.32 13.94
C GLY A 131 18.45 1.63 13.18
N VAL A 132 17.49 1.65 12.25
CA VAL A 132 17.11 2.83 11.46
C VAL A 132 15.87 3.45 12.08
N ARG A 133 16.04 4.15 13.21
CA ARG A 133 14.97 4.92 13.85
C ARG A 133 14.89 6.32 13.22
N GLY A 134 13.73 6.68 12.67
CA GLY A 134 13.40 7.97 12.05
C GLY A 134 12.72 7.78 10.70
N VAL A 135 11.69 8.53 10.31
CA VAL A 135 11.09 9.78 10.85
C VAL A 135 9.81 9.49 11.63
#